data_AF-A0A355C0Z2-F1
#
_entry.id   AF-A0A355C0Z2-F1
#
_cell.length_a   1.000
_cell.length_b   1.000
_cell.length_c   1.000
_cell.angle_alpha   90.00
_cell.angle_beta   90.00
_cell.angle_gamma   90.00
#
_symmetry.space_group_name_H-M   'P 1'
#
loop_
_entity.id
_entity.type
_entity.pdbx_description
1 polymer ?
#
loop_
_entity_poly.entity_id
_entity_poly.type
_entity_poly.pdbx_seq_one_letter_code
_entity_poly.pdbx_strand_id
1 'polypeptide(L)'
;MPEGANHVIIQEETQREGDFVTISTSPSRAANVRPAGVDFRRGDTLGRAGERLSPRALALIAAGDVARVAAARRPRVGVLANGDELRPPGRGLGPDDIVSSIPYGLRPMIEAWGGEAVDLGTARDDPDDISSRIGTARDLDIIVPVGGASVGDRDYMRAAFHARGFTPIFEKVAIKPGKPTWFGRLEGGPFVLGLPGNPASALVTARIFLKTAIDCCLGGGGEDHVGLRLGAPLAANGPRETYLRAKRRAGAGGEGLVEAFADQDSSLLGILAASDALIRRRAGAPAAAAGEPVRCLLW
;
A
#
# COMPACT_ATOMS: atom_id res chain seq x y z
N MET A 1 -15.75 4.67 -43.44
CA MET A 1 -16.50 5.53 -44.39
C MET A 1 -16.61 4.76 -45.70
N PRO A 2 -17.75 4.82 -46.40
CA PRO A 2 -17.82 4.40 -47.79
C PRO A 2 -16.76 5.12 -48.63
N GLU A 3 -16.28 4.46 -49.68
CA GLU A 3 -15.32 5.06 -50.59
C GLU A 3 -15.90 6.35 -51.20
N GLY A 4 -15.10 7.42 -51.26
CA GLY A 4 -15.50 8.73 -51.75
C GLY A 4 -16.29 9.61 -50.76
N ALA A 5 -16.80 9.07 -49.66
CA ALA A 5 -17.53 9.85 -48.66
C ALA A 5 -16.58 10.66 -47.75
N ASN A 6 -16.87 11.96 -47.58
CA ASN A 6 -16.03 12.90 -46.82
C ASN A 6 -16.78 13.67 -45.71
N HIS A 7 -18.08 13.44 -45.54
CA HIS A 7 -18.91 14.02 -44.48
C HIS A 7 -19.82 12.95 -43.88
N VAL A 8 -20.13 13.09 -42.59
CA VAL A 8 -21.25 12.41 -41.94
C VAL A 8 -22.18 13.49 -41.40
N ILE A 9 -23.45 13.48 -41.82
CA ILE A 9 -24.47 14.38 -41.29
C ILE A 9 -25.20 13.65 -40.16
N ILE A 10 -25.36 14.31 -39.01
CA ILE A 10 -26.12 13.77 -37.89
C ILE A 10 -27.61 13.75 -38.23
N GLN A 11 -28.35 12.78 -37.69
CA GLN A 11 -29.75 12.55 -38.07
C GLN A 11 -30.63 13.77 -37.80
N GLU A 12 -30.32 14.51 -36.74
CA GLU A 12 -31.00 15.73 -36.30
C GLU A 12 -30.98 16.85 -37.35
N GLU A 13 -30.02 16.83 -38.27
CA GLU A 13 -29.86 17.81 -39.36
C GLU A 13 -30.44 17.30 -40.70
N THR A 14 -31.22 16.22 -40.64
CA THR A 14 -31.80 15.58 -41.82
C THR A 14 -33.30 15.34 -41.66
N GLN A 15 -34.04 15.38 -42.75
CA GLN A 15 -35.44 14.99 -42.81
C GLN A 15 -35.63 13.87 -43.83
N ARG A 16 -36.22 12.76 -43.41
CA ARG A 16 -36.51 11.63 -44.29
C ARG A 16 -37.95 11.69 -44.79
N GLU A 17 -38.13 11.56 -46.10
CA GLU A 17 -39.43 11.43 -46.76
C GLU A 17 -39.39 10.23 -47.70
N GLY A 18 -39.97 9.10 -47.27
CA GLY A 18 -39.93 7.85 -48.03
C GLY A 18 -38.49 7.37 -48.28
N ASP A 19 -38.12 7.34 -49.57
CA ASP A 19 -36.81 6.91 -50.05
C ASP A 19 -35.80 8.08 -50.17
N PHE A 20 -36.20 9.30 -49.85
CA PHE A 20 -35.37 10.49 -49.93
C PHE A 20 -34.98 11.00 -48.54
N VAL A 21 -33.78 11.57 -48.45
CA VAL A 21 -33.29 12.30 -47.28
C VAL A 21 -32.91 13.71 -47.73
N THR A 22 -33.56 14.70 -47.14
CA THR A 22 -33.22 16.11 -47.28
C THR A 22 -32.23 16.49 -46.20
N ILE A 23 -31.13 17.14 -46.58
CA ILE A 23 -30.09 17.61 -45.66
C ILE A 23 -30.30 19.12 -45.46
N SER A 24 -30.56 19.54 -44.21
CA SER A 24 -30.88 20.92 -43.87
C SER A 24 -29.65 21.84 -43.84
N THR A 25 -28.46 21.25 -43.70
CA THR A 25 -27.19 21.98 -43.59
C THR A 25 -26.17 21.47 -44.61
N SER A 26 -25.40 22.39 -45.20
CA SER A 26 -24.33 22.04 -46.14
C SER A 26 -22.97 22.40 -45.52
N PRO A 27 -22.39 21.52 -44.67
CA PRO A 27 -21.12 21.80 -44.03
C PRO A 27 -20.01 21.97 -45.07
N SER A 28 -19.24 23.07 -44.94
CA SER A 28 -18.16 23.43 -45.87
C SER A 28 -16.85 22.69 -45.63
N ARG A 29 -16.78 21.88 -44.57
CA ARG A 29 -15.61 21.06 -44.18
C ARG A 29 -16.08 19.71 -43.67
N ALA A 30 -15.24 18.70 -43.85
CA ALA A 30 -15.45 17.35 -43.34
C ALA A 30 -15.88 17.41 -41.86
N ALA A 31 -17.15 17.13 -41.60
CA ALA A 31 -17.76 17.16 -40.29
C ALA A 31 -18.09 15.72 -39.86
N ASN A 32 -17.93 15.44 -38.57
CA ASN A 32 -18.22 14.14 -37.95
C ASN A 32 -17.43 12.94 -38.55
N VAL A 33 -16.39 13.21 -39.33
CA VAL A 33 -15.45 12.19 -39.82
C VAL A 33 -14.24 12.15 -38.89
N ARG A 34 -13.98 10.99 -38.30
CA ARG A 34 -12.78 10.74 -37.50
C ARG A 34 -11.71 10.07 -38.38
N PRO A 35 -10.54 10.68 -38.59
CA PRO A 35 -9.50 10.08 -39.41
C PRO A 35 -8.94 8.81 -38.74
N ALA A 36 -8.40 7.89 -39.55
CA ALA A 36 -7.72 6.71 -39.05
C ALA A 36 -6.54 7.11 -38.14
N GLY A 37 -6.44 6.46 -36.98
CA GLY A 37 -5.39 6.75 -36.00
C GLY A 37 -5.51 8.12 -35.32
N VAL A 38 -6.73 8.68 -35.23
CA VAL A 38 -7.00 9.92 -34.47
C VAL A 38 -6.68 9.78 -32.98
N ASP A 39 -6.81 8.57 -32.43
CA ASP A 39 -6.54 8.26 -31.03
C ASP A 39 -5.12 7.73 -30.84
N PHE A 40 -4.78 6.63 -31.53
CA PHE A 40 -3.44 6.05 -31.55
C PHE A 40 -3.17 5.34 -32.89
N ARG A 41 -1.89 5.15 -33.21
CA ARG A 41 -1.39 4.55 -34.45
C ARG A 41 -0.64 3.26 -34.19
N ARG A 42 -0.45 2.48 -35.25
CA ARG A 42 0.44 1.32 -35.21
C ARG A 42 1.85 1.77 -34.82
N GLY A 43 2.42 1.12 -33.82
CA GLY A 43 3.74 1.45 -33.28
C GLY A 43 3.70 2.32 -32.01
N ASP A 44 2.54 2.90 -31.67
CA ASP A 44 2.41 3.66 -30.44
C ASP A 44 2.48 2.76 -29.21
N THR A 45 3.06 3.28 -28.13
CA THR A 45 3.11 2.60 -26.84
C THR A 45 1.82 2.86 -26.06
N LEU A 46 0.99 1.84 -25.89
CA LEU A 46 -0.30 1.93 -25.18
C LEU A 46 -0.21 1.71 -23.67
N GLY A 47 0.96 1.31 -23.17
CA GLY A 47 1.27 1.17 -21.75
C GLY A 47 2.76 0.89 -21.54
N ARG A 48 3.32 1.35 -20.43
CA ARG A 48 4.75 1.15 -20.11
C ARG A 48 4.95 0.09 -19.03
N ALA A 49 6.07 -0.63 -19.10
CA ALA A 49 6.49 -1.51 -18.02
C ALA A 49 6.65 -0.72 -16.71
N GLY A 50 6.19 -1.31 -15.60
CA GLY A 50 6.16 -0.65 -14.28
C GLY A 50 4.90 0.18 -14.01
N GLU A 51 4.05 0.43 -15.00
CA GLU A 51 2.77 1.12 -14.78
C GLU A 51 1.72 0.17 -14.17
N ARG A 52 1.01 0.66 -13.15
CA ARG A 52 -0.14 -0.05 -12.60
C ARG A 52 -1.29 -0.03 -13.61
N LEU A 53 -1.76 -1.20 -14.02
CA LEU A 53 -2.88 -1.36 -14.93
C LEU A 53 -4.17 -0.82 -14.31
N SER A 54 -4.53 0.41 -14.68
CA SER A 54 -5.82 1.02 -14.33
C SER A 54 -6.93 0.55 -15.27
N PRO A 55 -8.22 0.66 -14.89
CA PRO A 55 -9.33 0.36 -15.79
C PRO A 55 -9.24 1.10 -17.14
N ARG A 56 -8.76 2.36 -17.12
CA ARG A 56 -8.55 3.16 -18.33
C ARG A 56 -7.42 2.64 -19.20
N ALA A 57 -6.30 2.24 -18.59
CA ALA A 57 -5.17 1.66 -19.31
C ALA A 57 -5.58 0.32 -19.96
N LEU A 58 -6.33 -0.52 -19.24
CA LEU A 58 -6.86 -1.76 -19.79
C LEU A 58 -7.80 -1.53 -20.99
N ALA A 59 -8.66 -0.51 -20.92
CA ALA A 59 -9.53 -0.14 -22.03
C ALA A 59 -8.74 0.29 -23.27
N LEU A 60 -7.68 1.10 -23.09
CA LEU A 60 -6.80 1.53 -24.18
C LEU A 60 -6.05 0.35 -24.81
N ILE A 61 -5.48 -0.53 -23.98
CA ILE A 61 -4.77 -1.74 -24.43
C ILE A 61 -5.72 -2.66 -25.22
N ALA A 62 -6.94 -2.87 -24.73
CA ALA A 62 -7.94 -3.67 -25.41
C ALA A 62 -8.39 -3.02 -26.73
N ALA A 63 -8.55 -1.69 -26.78
CA ALA A 63 -8.86 -0.97 -28.01
C ALA A 63 -7.75 -1.10 -29.07
N GLY A 64 -6.51 -1.31 -28.62
CA GLY A 64 -5.37 -1.66 -29.47
C GLY A 64 -5.31 -3.12 -29.92
N ASP A 65 -6.35 -3.92 -29.66
CA ASP A 65 -6.44 -5.35 -29.96
C ASP A 65 -5.36 -6.22 -29.27
N VAL A 66 -4.95 -5.83 -28.06
CA VAL A 66 -3.98 -6.57 -27.26
C VAL A 66 -4.71 -7.42 -26.21
N ALA A 67 -4.85 -8.72 -26.49
CA ALA A 67 -5.61 -9.64 -25.63
C ALA A 67 -4.90 -10.06 -24.33
N ARG A 68 -3.57 -9.98 -24.27
CA ARG A 68 -2.76 -10.41 -23.13
C ARG A 68 -1.61 -9.45 -22.88
N VAL A 69 -1.33 -9.17 -21.61
CA VAL A 69 -0.20 -8.36 -21.17
C VAL A 69 0.63 -9.13 -20.16
N ALA A 70 1.95 -8.96 -20.22
CA ALA A 70 2.83 -9.44 -19.17
C ALA A 70 2.69 -8.53 -17.94
N ALA A 71 2.53 -9.13 -16.76
CA ALA A 71 2.43 -8.42 -15.49
C ALA A 71 3.37 -9.05 -14.46
N ALA A 72 3.81 -8.25 -13.49
CA ALA A 72 4.54 -8.76 -12.34
C ALA A 72 3.64 -9.74 -11.57
N ARG A 73 4.20 -10.87 -11.13
CA ARG A 73 3.49 -11.77 -10.22
C ARG A 73 3.30 -11.10 -8.87
N ARG A 74 2.25 -11.48 -8.15
CA ARG A 74 2.04 -11.02 -6.76
C ARG A 74 3.18 -11.54 -5.88
N PRO A 75 3.84 -10.70 -5.09
CA PRO A 75 4.85 -11.17 -4.14
C PRO A 75 4.19 -11.97 -3.02
N ARG A 76 4.79 -13.09 -2.64
CA ARG A 76 4.30 -13.96 -1.56
C ARG A 76 4.94 -13.54 -0.24
N VAL A 77 4.10 -13.14 0.70
CA VAL A 77 4.51 -12.51 1.97
C VAL A 77 4.08 -13.38 3.14
N GLY A 78 5.04 -14.06 3.76
CA GLY A 78 4.79 -14.89 4.94
C GLY A 78 4.66 -14.04 6.21
N VAL A 79 3.60 -14.22 6.99
CA VAL A 79 3.40 -13.53 8.27
C VAL A 79 3.55 -14.55 9.39
N LEU A 80 4.49 -14.31 10.30
CA LEU A 80 4.78 -15.17 11.45
C LEU A 80 4.68 -14.36 12.73
N ALA A 81 3.81 -14.76 13.65
CA ALA A 81 3.82 -14.23 15.01
C ALA A 81 4.65 -15.14 15.93
N ASN A 82 5.17 -14.64 17.05
CA ASN A 82 5.67 -15.46 18.15
C ASN A 82 5.23 -14.91 19.50
N GLY A 83 5.09 -15.80 20.48
CA GLY A 83 4.79 -15.47 21.87
C GLY A 83 3.97 -16.58 22.52
N ASP A 84 4.44 -17.12 23.63
CA ASP A 84 3.75 -18.20 24.37
C ASP A 84 2.41 -17.73 24.99
N GLU A 85 2.28 -16.42 25.20
CA GLU A 85 1.07 -15.76 25.66
C GLU A 85 0.02 -15.60 24.55
N LEU A 86 0.40 -15.71 23.28
CA LEU A 86 -0.49 -15.37 22.18
C LEU A 86 -1.56 -16.44 21.94
N ARG A 87 -2.81 -16.01 21.85
CA ARG A 87 -3.97 -16.84 21.48
C ARG A 87 -4.73 -16.25 20.30
N PRO A 88 -5.31 -17.08 19.41
CA PRO A 88 -6.19 -16.55 18.37
C PRO A 88 -7.48 -15.98 19.01
N PRO A 89 -8.10 -14.97 18.38
CA PRO A 89 -9.38 -14.42 18.81
C PRO A 89 -10.46 -15.50 18.99
N GLY A 90 -11.33 -15.33 19.99
CA GLY A 90 -12.52 -16.17 20.20
C GLY A 90 -12.30 -17.47 20.97
N ARG A 91 -11.11 -17.72 21.52
CA ARG A 91 -10.80 -18.95 22.28
C ARG A 91 -11.02 -18.86 23.80
N GLY A 92 -11.43 -17.69 24.31
CA GLY A 92 -11.33 -17.39 25.75
C GLY A 92 -9.87 -17.13 26.15
N LEU A 93 -9.65 -16.34 27.20
CA LEU A 93 -8.30 -15.98 27.65
C LEU A 93 -8.05 -16.55 29.04
N GLY A 94 -6.89 -17.19 29.20
CA GLY A 94 -6.30 -17.41 30.51
C GLY A 94 -5.75 -16.10 31.10
N PRO A 95 -5.27 -16.14 32.36
CA PRO A 95 -4.78 -14.95 33.07
C PRO A 95 -3.65 -14.19 32.36
N ASP A 96 -2.78 -14.92 31.67
CA ASP A 96 -1.58 -14.38 31.00
C ASP A 96 -1.72 -14.34 29.47
N ASP A 97 -2.87 -14.73 28.92
CA ASP A 97 -3.06 -14.81 27.47
C ASP A 97 -3.32 -13.43 26.86
N ILE A 98 -2.72 -13.17 25.69
CA ILE A 98 -2.95 -11.99 24.87
C ILE A 98 -3.52 -12.42 23.51
N VAL A 99 -4.50 -11.68 23.00
CA VAL A 99 -5.07 -11.96 21.67
C VAL A 99 -4.08 -11.55 20.58
N SER A 100 -3.69 -12.50 19.74
CA SER A 100 -2.89 -12.24 18.53
C SER A 100 -3.74 -11.51 17.48
N SER A 101 -3.64 -10.18 17.47
CA SER A 101 -4.44 -9.31 16.61
C SER A 101 -3.70 -8.84 15.36
N ILE A 102 -2.37 -8.73 15.41
CA ILE A 102 -1.58 -8.12 14.33
C ILE A 102 -1.68 -8.88 13.00
N PRO A 103 -1.58 -10.23 12.96
CA PRO A 103 -1.73 -10.97 11.70
C PRO A 103 -3.09 -10.78 11.02
N TYR A 104 -4.14 -10.43 11.79
CA TYR A 104 -5.47 -10.15 11.24
C TYR A 104 -5.55 -8.78 10.55
N GLY A 105 -4.69 -7.82 10.91
CA GLY A 105 -4.55 -6.56 10.19
C GLY A 105 -3.56 -6.64 9.02
N LEU A 106 -2.42 -7.32 9.22
CA LEU A 106 -1.35 -7.36 8.23
C LEU A 106 -1.73 -8.11 6.95
N ARG A 107 -2.40 -9.27 7.05
CA ARG A 107 -2.73 -10.08 5.87
C ARG A 107 -3.65 -9.33 4.89
N PRO A 108 -4.76 -8.71 5.34
CA PRO A 108 -5.57 -7.87 4.45
C PRO A 108 -4.80 -6.67 3.87
N MET A 109 -3.89 -6.05 4.64
CA MET A 109 -3.06 -4.95 4.13
C MET A 109 -2.15 -5.43 2.98
N ILE A 110 -1.49 -6.57 3.15
CA ILE A 110 -0.67 -7.20 2.09
C ILE A 110 -1.50 -7.43 0.83
N GLU A 111 -2.70 -8.00 0.97
CA GLU A 111 -3.60 -8.27 -0.16
C GLU A 111 -4.06 -7.00 -0.87
N ALA A 112 -4.47 -5.98 -0.12
CA ALA A 112 -4.87 -4.68 -0.65
C ALA A 112 -3.74 -4.00 -1.43
N TRP A 113 -2.49 -4.23 -1.03
CA TRP A 113 -1.30 -3.71 -1.69
C TRP A 113 -0.84 -4.53 -2.90
N GLY A 114 -1.49 -5.67 -3.17
CA GLY A 114 -1.22 -6.53 -4.33
C GLY A 114 -0.33 -7.74 -4.03
N GLY A 115 0.10 -7.95 -2.79
CA GLY A 115 0.80 -9.16 -2.36
C GLY A 115 -0.16 -10.34 -2.13
N GLU A 116 0.40 -11.54 -2.02
CA GLU A 116 -0.28 -12.75 -1.55
C GLU A 116 0.15 -13.01 -0.10
N ALA A 117 -0.77 -12.93 0.84
CA ALA A 117 -0.47 -13.16 2.25
C ALA A 117 -0.44 -14.67 2.56
N VAL A 118 0.64 -15.14 3.17
CA VAL A 118 0.82 -16.53 3.61
C VAL A 118 0.87 -16.56 5.14
N ASP A 119 -0.05 -17.28 5.77
CA ASP A 119 -0.09 -17.42 7.23
C ASP A 119 0.89 -18.52 7.68
N LEU A 120 1.93 -18.13 8.42
CA LEU A 120 2.91 -19.06 9.01
C LEU A 120 2.54 -19.42 10.47
N GLY A 121 1.43 -18.87 10.97
CA GLY A 121 0.87 -19.11 12.29
C GLY A 121 1.58 -18.32 13.40
N THR A 122 1.44 -18.85 14.61
CA THR A 122 2.04 -18.29 15.83
C THR A 122 3.01 -19.30 16.41
N ALA A 123 4.29 -18.95 16.42
CA ALA A 123 5.35 -19.72 17.03
C ALA A 123 5.36 -19.59 18.56
N ARG A 124 5.85 -20.64 19.21
CA ARG A 124 6.33 -20.54 20.60
C ARG A 124 7.58 -19.68 20.66
N ASP A 125 7.92 -19.26 21.87
CA ASP A 125 9.19 -18.58 22.18
C ASP A 125 10.37 -19.57 22.19
N ASP A 126 10.54 -20.23 21.05
CA ASP A 126 11.46 -21.34 20.81
C ASP A 126 12.07 -21.20 19.40
N PRO A 127 13.40 -21.07 19.25
CA PRO A 127 14.04 -20.89 17.94
C PRO A 127 13.78 -22.04 16.95
N ASP A 128 13.61 -23.27 17.42
CA ASP A 128 13.36 -24.43 16.57
C ASP A 128 11.90 -24.42 16.07
N ASP A 129 10.93 -24.04 16.90
CA ASP A 129 9.54 -23.86 16.45
C ASP A 129 9.41 -22.72 15.44
N ILE A 130 10.11 -21.60 15.66
CA ILE A 130 10.19 -20.50 14.71
C ILE A 130 10.81 -20.96 13.38
N SER A 131 11.95 -21.67 13.43
CA SER A 131 12.64 -22.18 12.24
C SER A 131 11.79 -23.18 11.47
N SER A 132 11.09 -24.07 12.17
CA SER A 132 10.15 -25.03 11.59
C SER A 132 9.04 -24.32 10.82
N ARG A 133 8.42 -23.30 11.44
CA ARG A 133 7.36 -22.50 10.81
C ARG A 133 7.82 -21.75 9.57
N ILE A 134 9.01 -21.16 9.61
CA ILE A 134 9.62 -20.54 8.42
C ILE A 134 9.76 -21.57 7.28
N GLY A 135 10.07 -22.83 7.60
CA GLY A 135 10.19 -23.91 6.62
C GLY A 135 8.87 -24.42 6.03
N THR A 136 7.71 -24.08 6.60
CA THR A 136 6.41 -24.60 6.13
C THR A 136 5.96 -24.03 4.78
N ALA A 137 6.45 -22.86 4.40
CA ALA A 137 6.13 -22.22 3.13
C ALA A 137 7.38 -22.09 2.26
N ARG A 138 7.27 -22.55 1.01
CA ARG A 138 8.29 -22.36 -0.03
C ARG A 138 8.01 -21.09 -0.81
N ASP A 139 9.00 -20.61 -1.58
CA ASP A 139 8.87 -19.54 -2.57
C ASP A 139 8.23 -18.25 -2.03
N LEU A 140 8.59 -17.87 -0.80
CA LEU A 140 8.28 -16.56 -0.25
C LEU A 140 9.26 -15.53 -0.81
N ASP A 141 8.77 -14.31 -1.00
CA ASP A 141 9.59 -13.15 -1.37
C ASP A 141 9.97 -12.31 -0.15
N ILE A 142 9.05 -12.23 0.81
CA ILE A 142 9.19 -11.46 2.04
C ILE A 142 8.65 -12.31 3.20
N ILE A 143 9.37 -12.32 4.31
CA ILE A 143 8.88 -12.83 5.59
C ILE A 143 8.74 -11.65 6.55
N VAL A 144 7.59 -11.57 7.21
CA VAL A 144 7.21 -10.52 8.15
C VAL A 144 7.03 -11.17 9.52
N PRO A 145 8.12 -11.34 10.27
CA PRO A 145 8.01 -11.72 11.66
C PRO A 145 7.45 -10.55 12.49
N VAL A 146 6.54 -10.86 13.39
CA VAL A 146 5.85 -9.90 14.25
C VAL A 146 5.90 -10.39 15.69
N GLY A 147 6.37 -9.54 16.60
CA GLY A 147 6.66 -9.96 17.97
C GLY A 147 8.16 -10.15 18.18
N GLY A 148 8.58 -10.40 19.43
CA GLY A 148 9.98 -10.67 19.78
C GLY A 148 10.96 -9.47 19.74
N ALA A 149 10.61 -8.36 19.10
CA ALA A 149 11.52 -7.21 18.90
C ALA A 149 11.77 -6.34 20.17
N SER A 150 11.48 -6.86 21.37
CA SER A 150 11.87 -6.17 22.59
C SER A 150 13.38 -6.27 22.77
N VAL A 151 14.00 -5.18 23.24
CA VAL A 151 15.45 -5.01 23.42
C VAL A 151 16.02 -5.81 24.60
N GLY A 152 15.45 -6.97 24.91
CA GLY A 152 15.90 -7.87 25.97
C GLY A 152 16.60 -9.12 25.42
N ASP A 153 17.25 -9.87 26.30
CA ASP A 153 18.05 -11.08 26.02
C ASP A 153 17.26 -12.28 25.45
N ARG A 154 16.04 -12.06 24.93
CA ARG A 154 15.07 -13.08 24.47
C ARG A 154 14.43 -12.74 23.12
N ASP A 155 15.18 -12.17 22.17
CA ASP A 155 14.71 -12.01 20.77
C ASP A 155 14.88 -13.35 20.01
N TYR A 156 14.05 -14.34 20.34
CA TYR A 156 14.05 -15.67 19.72
C TYR A 156 13.88 -15.60 18.20
N MET A 157 13.11 -14.62 17.72
CA MET A 157 12.85 -14.41 16.31
C MET A 157 14.14 -14.09 15.57
N ARG A 158 14.86 -13.05 15.99
CA ARG A 158 16.12 -12.64 15.35
C ARG A 158 17.17 -13.75 15.42
N ALA A 159 17.27 -14.45 16.56
CA ALA A 159 18.19 -15.58 16.73
C ALA A 159 17.89 -16.71 15.72
N ALA A 160 16.62 -17.10 15.57
CA ALA A 160 16.20 -18.12 14.62
C ALA A 160 16.48 -17.72 13.16
N PHE A 161 16.31 -16.43 12.81
CA PHE A 161 16.69 -15.92 11.49
C PHE A 161 18.20 -15.95 11.28
N HIS A 162 19.03 -15.52 12.25
CA HIS A 162 20.48 -15.58 12.13
C HIS A 162 21.02 -17.00 11.95
N ALA A 163 20.46 -17.96 12.68
CA ALA A 163 20.80 -19.38 12.52
C ALA A 163 20.53 -19.91 11.10
N ARG A 164 19.68 -19.23 10.32
CA ARG A 164 19.33 -19.56 8.94
C ARG A 164 20.04 -18.69 7.90
N GLY A 165 21.12 -18.01 8.27
CA GLY A 165 21.89 -17.16 7.35
C GLY A 165 21.25 -15.79 7.09
N PHE A 166 20.51 -15.25 8.06
CA PHE A 166 20.00 -13.88 7.98
C PHE A 166 21.14 -12.86 8.07
N THR A 167 21.21 -11.99 7.07
CA THR A 167 22.11 -10.83 7.02
C THR A 167 21.30 -9.55 7.20
N PRO A 168 21.52 -8.77 8.27
CA PRO A 168 20.82 -7.52 8.49
C PRO A 168 21.31 -6.44 7.52
N ILE A 169 20.37 -5.64 7.01
CA ILE A 169 20.62 -4.38 6.30
C ILE A 169 20.51 -3.21 7.29
N PHE A 170 19.49 -3.25 8.16
CA PHE A 170 19.41 -2.38 9.33
C PHE A 170 18.69 -3.09 10.48
N GLU A 171 19.03 -2.73 11.71
CA GLU A 171 18.51 -3.42 12.91
C GLU A 171 17.53 -2.61 13.74
N LYS A 172 17.45 -1.31 13.47
CA LYS A 172 16.54 -0.37 14.13
C LYS A 172 16.38 0.87 13.26
N VAL A 173 15.30 1.60 13.50
CA VAL A 173 14.96 2.83 12.77
C VAL A 173 14.68 3.97 13.74
N ALA A 174 15.05 5.18 13.35
CA ALA A 174 14.86 6.38 14.16
C ALA A 174 13.44 6.98 14.01
N ILE A 175 12.41 6.14 14.15
CA ILE A 175 11.00 6.54 14.02
C ILE A 175 10.18 6.34 15.31
N LYS A 176 9.02 6.99 15.37
CA LYS A 176 7.98 6.81 16.38
C LYS A 176 6.59 6.75 15.71
N PRO A 177 5.76 5.73 15.99
CA PRO A 177 6.10 4.47 16.64
C PRO A 177 7.02 3.60 15.76
N GLY A 178 7.59 2.51 16.31
CA GLY A 178 8.26 1.50 15.49
C GLY A 178 9.79 1.42 15.52
N LYS A 179 10.44 2.00 16.53
CA LYS A 179 11.92 1.95 16.72
C LYS A 179 12.57 0.58 16.45
N PRO A 180 12.04 -0.56 16.95
CA PRO A 180 12.74 -1.84 16.82
C PRO A 180 12.51 -2.54 15.47
N THR A 181 11.94 -1.86 14.46
CA THR A 181 11.80 -2.43 13.11
C THR A 181 13.17 -2.70 12.52
N TRP A 182 13.35 -3.88 11.94
CA TRP A 182 14.61 -4.32 11.33
C TRP A 182 14.36 -4.97 9.97
N PHE A 183 15.37 -4.96 9.11
CA PHE A 183 15.27 -5.47 7.76
C PHE A 183 16.57 -6.13 7.34
N GLY A 184 16.47 -7.17 6.54
CA GLY A 184 17.60 -7.84 5.95
C GLY A 184 17.16 -8.94 5.00
N ARG A 185 18.00 -9.95 4.83
CA ARG A 185 17.75 -11.02 3.88
C ARG A 185 18.28 -12.36 4.37
N LEU A 186 17.55 -13.43 4.09
CA LEU A 186 18.07 -14.80 4.23
C LEU A 186 18.99 -15.12 3.04
N GLU A 187 20.11 -15.78 3.29
CA GLU A 187 21.03 -16.22 2.24
C GLU A 187 20.30 -17.04 1.16
N GLY A 188 20.40 -16.60 -0.10
CA GLY A 188 19.70 -17.22 -1.23
C GLY A 188 18.16 -17.17 -1.17
N GLY A 189 17.59 -16.48 -0.17
CA GLY A 189 16.18 -16.55 0.18
C GLY A 189 15.46 -15.20 0.19
N PRO A 190 14.29 -15.14 0.88
CA PRO A 190 13.45 -13.95 0.94
C PRO A 190 14.09 -12.82 1.73
N PHE A 191 13.55 -11.61 1.53
CA PHE A 191 13.75 -10.51 2.46
C PHE A 191 13.02 -10.79 3.78
N VAL A 192 13.53 -10.23 4.88
CA VAL A 192 12.88 -10.34 6.19
C VAL A 192 12.71 -8.95 6.77
N LEU A 193 11.46 -8.60 7.10
CA LEU A 193 11.10 -7.32 7.70
C LEU A 193 10.46 -7.57 9.07
N GLY A 194 11.25 -7.46 10.13
CA GLY A 194 10.77 -7.64 11.48
C GLY A 194 10.03 -6.42 11.99
N LEU A 195 8.79 -6.65 12.42
CA LEU A 195 7.90 -5.61 12.94
C LEU A 195 7.82 -5.66 14.48
N PRO A 196 7.60 -4.51 15.14
CA PRO A 196 7.42 -4.46 16.59
C PRO A 196 6.21 -5.29 17.09
N GLY A 197 6.25 -5.75 18.34
CA GLY A 197 5.13 -6.48 18.96
C GLY A 197 3.94 -5.60 19.36
N ASN A 198 4.11 -4.27 19.48
CA ASN A 198 2.99 -3.37 19.77
C ASN A 198 2.10 -3.21 18.53
N PRO A 199 0.78 -3.46 18.61
CA PRO A 199 -0.04 -3.58 17.41
C PRO A 199 -0.09 -2.34 16.51
N ALA A 200 -0.27 -1.13 17.08
CA ALA A 200 -0.28 0.07 16.26
C ALA A 200 1.11 0.37 15.67
N SER A 201 2.19 0.03 16.40
CA SER A 201 3.56 0.12 15.85
C SER A 201 3.75 -0.81 14.66
N ALA A 202 3.30 -2.05 14.75
CA ALA A 202 3.43 -3.05 13.70
C ALA A 202 2.72 -2.63 12.42
N LEU A 203 1.47 -2.16 12.52
CA LEU A 203 0.69 -1.77 11.35
C LEU A 203 1.19 -0.46 10.73
N VAL A 204 1.63 0.51 11.54
CA VAL A 204 2.30 1.74 11.05
C VAL A 204 3.59 1.41 10.31
N THR A 205 4.43 0.53 10.88
CA THR A 205 5.71 0.14 10.27
C THR A 205 5.52 -0.70 9.02
N ALA A 206 4.51 -1.57 8.98
CA ALA A 206 4.09 -2.24 7.76
C ALA A 206 3.67 -1.24 6.68
N ARG A 207 2.88 -0.22 7.04
CA ARG A 207 2.46 0.82 6.09
C ARG A 207 3.63 1.62 5.52
N ILE A 208 4.68 1.84 6.31
CA ILE A 208 5.89 2.58 5.89
C ILE A 208 6.84 1.70 5.08
N PHE A 209 7.13 0.48 5.54
CA PHE A 209 8.21 -0.34 4.98
C PHE A 209 7.70 -1.52 4.15
N LEU A 210 6.70 -2.26 4.64
CA LEU A 210 6.18 -3.45 3.95
C LEU A 210 5.45 -3.05 2.65
N LYS A 211 4.67 -1.97 2.68
CA LYS A 211 4.03 -1.43 1.47
C LYS A 211 5.06 -1.11 0.39
N THR A 212 6.09 -0.35 0.74
CA THR A 212 7.16 0.00 -0.20
C THR A 212 7.88 -1.24 -0.73
N ALA A 213 8.17 -2.24 0.12
CA ALA A 213 8.78 -3.49 -0.31
C ALA A 213 7.90 -4.25 -1.33
N ILE A 214 6.58 -4.33 -1.09
CA ILE A 214 5.63 -4.93 -2.03
C ILE A 214 5.57 -4.16 -3.35
N ASP A 215 5.54 -2.81 -3.30
CA ASP A 215 5.54 -1.99 -4.51
C ASP A 215 6.80 -2.22 -5.36
N CYS A 216 7.97 -2.30 -4.72
CA CYS A 216 9.22 -2.64 -5.39
C CYS A 216 9.16 -4.02 -6.06
N CYS A 217 8.60 -5.04 -5.38
CA CYS A 217 8.42 -6.37 -5.98
C CYS A 217 7.46 -6.35 -7.19
N LEU A 218 6.49 -5.45 -7.19
CA LEU A 218 5.52 -5.29 -8.29
C LEU A 218 6.08 -4.42 -9.45
N GLY A 219 7.37 -4.06 -9.41
CA GLY A 219 8.01 -3.22 -10.43
C GLY A 219 7.69 -1.73 -10.32
N GLY A 220 7.07 -1.33 -9.21
CA GLY A 220 6.87 0.07 -8.85
C GLY A 220 7.96 0.57 -7.90
N GLY A 221 7.62 1.61 -7.14
CA GLY A 221 8.50 2.25 -6.17
C GLY A 221 8.25 3.74 -6.12
N GLY A 222 8.58 4.37 -4.99
CA GLY A 222 8.44 5.82 -4.82
C GLY A 222 7.75 6.23 -3.53
N GLU A 223 7.78 7.53 -3.25
CA GLU A 223 7.13 8.11 -2.08
C GLU A 223 5.63 8.34 -2.37
N ASP A 224 4.76 7.65 -1.65
CA ASP A 224 3.29 7.76 -1.80
C ASP A 224 2.66 8.75 -0.80
N HIS A 225 3.48 9.66 -0.26
CA HIS A 225 2.99 10.69 0.65
C HIS A 225 2.21 11.76 -0.12
N VAL A 226 1.02 12.07 0.37
CA VAL A 226 0.17 13.17 -0.12
C VAL A 226 0.41 14.44 0.69
N GLY A 227 0.18 15.59 0.07
CA GLY A 227 0.13 16.88 0.77
C GLY A 227 -1.28 17.13 1.31
N LEU A 228 -1.40 17.38 2.62
CA LEU A 228 -2.63 17.85 3.28
C LEU A 228 -2.32 19.10 4.11
N ARG A 229 -3.34 19.73 4.68
CA ARG A 229 -3.17 20.84 5.63
C ARG A 229 -3.58 20.42 7.04
N LEU A 230 -2.88 20.93 8.05
CA LEU A 230 -3.22 20.68 9.44
C LEU A 230 -4.57 21.32 9.79
N GLY A 231 -5.49 20.56 10.41
CA GLY A 231 -6.71 21.13 11.00
C GLY A 231 -6.49 21.71 12.40
N ALA A 232 -5.41 21.28 13.08
CA ALA A 232 -5.04 21.72 14.42
C ALA A 232 -3.51 21.85 14.54
N PRO A 233 -3.00 22.74 15.42
CA PRO A 233 -1.56 22.91 15.60
C PRO A 233 -0.90 21.66 16.16
N LEU A 234 0.38 21.47 15.81
CA LEU A 234 1.24 20.41 16.35
C LEU A 234 2.42 21.01 17.10
N ALA A 235 2.77 20.41 18.24
CA ALA A 235 3.98 20.75 18.97
C ALA A 235 5.26 20.44 18.16
N ALA A 236 6.39 20.99 18.60
CA ALA A 236 7.70 20.64 18.07
C ALA A 236 7.93 19.12 18.21
N ASN A 237 8.50 18.51 17.18
CA ASN A 237 8.76 17.07 17.17
C ASN A 237 10.09 16.74 17.84
N GLY A 238 10.13 15.57 18.48
CA GLY A 238 11.34 15.07 19.14
C GLY A 238 12.43 14.61 18.16
N PRO A 239 13.45 13.89 18.67
CA PRO A 239 14.63 13.49 17.89
C PRO A 239 14.37 12.37 16.87
N ARG A 240 13.15 11.82 16.82
CA ARG A 240 12.75 10.75 15.91
C ARG A 240 11.71 11.26 14.93
N GLU A 241 11.76 10.76 13.71
CA GLU A 241 10.68 11.00 12.76
C GLU A 241 9.39 10.34 13.28
N THR A 242 8.33 11.13 13.43
CA THR A 242 7.08 10.67 14.04
C THR A 242 6.00 10.55 12.98
N TYR A 243 5.31 9.42 12.96
CA TYR A 243 4.12 9.17 12.16
C TYR A 243 2.91 9.21 13.09
N LEU A 244 2.27 10.37 13.17
CA LEU A 244 1.11 10.61 14.03
C LEU A 244 -0.13 10.04 13.37
N ARG A 245 -0.88 9.17 14.06
CA ARG A 245 -2.20 8.76 13.56
C ARG A 245 -3.10 9.97 13.57
N ALA A 246 -3.82 10.14 12.48
CA ALA A 246 -4.66 11.30 12.24
C ALA A 246 -5.93 10.92 11.51
N LYS A 247 -6.93 11.79 11.64
CA LYS A 247 -8.20 11.70 10.94
C LYS A 247 -8.27 12.80 9.89
N ARG A 248 -8.79 12.49 8.71
CA ARG A 248 -9.06 13.51 7.70
C ARG A 248 -10.36 14.22 8.03
N ARG A 249 -10.40 15.52 7.78
CA ARG A 249 -11.62 16.34 7.87
C ARG A 249 -11.81 17.13 6.59
N ALA A 250 -13.07 17.40 6.27
CA ALA A 250 -13.40 18.40 5.28
C ALA A 250 -13.26 19.79 5.91
N GLY A 251 -12.44 20.64 5.31
CA GLY A 251 -12.37 22.06 5.63
C GLY A 251 -13.51 22.85 4.99
N ALA A 252 -13.62 24.13 5.37
CA ALA A 252 -14.53 25.05 4.71
C ALA A 252 -14.16 25.15 3.21
N GLY A 253 -15.14 25.00 2.31
CA GLY A 253 -14.89 25.00 0.86
C GLY A 253 -14.33 23.69 0.28
N GLY A 254 -14.30 22.60 1.05
CA GLY A 254 -13.88 21.27 0.55
C GLY A 254 -12.36 21.01 0.62
N GLU A 255 -11.60 21.86 1.31
CA GLU A 255 -10.17 21.65 1.53
C GLU A 255 -9.90 20.38 2.35
N GLY A 256 -8.87 19.60 1.98
CA GLY A 256 -8.46 18.41 2.72
C GLY A 256 -7.66 18.76 3.96
N LEU A 257 -8.28 18.68 5.14
CA LEU A 257 -7.62 18.87 6.44
C LEU A 257 -7.25 17.53 7.09
N VAL A 258 -6.25 17.55 7.96
CA VAL A 258 -5.83 16.40 8.76
C VAL A 258 -5.50 16.80 10.19
N GLU A 259 -6.01 16.05 11.16
CA GLU A 259 -5.82 16.31 12.59
C GLU A 259 -5.29 15.08 13.30
N ALA A 260 -4.17 15.22 14.02
CA ALA A 260 -3.64 14.15 14.85
C ALA A 260 -4.59 13.84 16.01
N PHE A 261 -4.74 12.57 16.34
CA PHE A 261 -5.38 12.19 17.61
C PHE A 261 -4.52 12.66 18.79
N ALA A 262 -5.17 13.06 19.89
CA ALA A 262 -4.47 13.45 21.11
C ALA A 262 -3.66 12.29 21.69
N ASP A 263 -4.22 11.09 21.71
CA ASP A 263 -3.55 9.89 22.19
C ASP A 263 -2.76 9.19 21.08
N GLN A 264 -1.43 9.24 21.22
CA GLN A 264 -0.46 8.65 20.30
C GLN A 264 0.22 7.40 20.89
N ASP A 265 -0.32 6.77 21.93
CA ASP A 265 0.25 5.54 22.48
C ASP A 265 0.26 4.43 21.42
N SER A 266 1.35 3.67 21.41
CA SER A 266 1.68 2.72 20.35
C SER A 266 0.98 1.36 20.46
N SER A 267 0.25 1.13 21.54
CA SER A 267 -0.58 -0.07 21.78
C SER A 267 -2.03 0.10 21.30
N LEU A 268 -2.49 1.33 21.07
CA LEU A 268 -3.91 1.63 20.86
C LEU A 268 -4.40 1.34 19.43
N LEU A 269 -4.99 0.16 19.23
CA LEU A 269 -5.62 -0.22 17.96
C LEU A 269 -6.91 0.55 17.65
N GLY A 270 -7.68 0.98 18.65
CA GLY A 270 -8.91 1.76 18.43
C GLY A 270 -8.62 3.09 17.73
N ILE A 271 -7.56 3.78 18.14
CA ILE A 271 -7.09 5.02 17.49
C ILE A 271 -6.59 4.73 16.07
N LEU A 272 -5.88 3.62 15.88
CA LEU A 272 -5.42 3.22 14.55
C LEU A 272 -6.60 2.97 13.60
N ALA A 273 -7.60 2.22 14.05
CA ALA A 273 -8.79 1.90 13.26
C ALA A 273 -9.63 3.14 12.91
N ALA A 274 -9.61 4.17 13.76
CA ALA A 274 -10.28 5.45 13.50
C ALA A 274 -9.45 6.42 12.63
N SER A 275 -8.21 6.06 12.30
CA SER A 275 -7.28 6.90 11.54
C SER A 275 -7.45 6.71 10.04
N ASP A 276 -7.38 7.82 9.30
CA ASP A 276 -7.39 7.83 7.83
C ASP A 276 -6.00 8.11 7.24
N ALA A 277 -5.09 8.64 8.07
CA ALA A 277 -3.78 9.11 7.63
C ALA A 277 -2.73 9.06 8.75
N LEU A 278 -1.47 8.99 8.35
CA LEU A 278 -0.31 9.17 9.20
C LEU A 278 0.39 10.49 8.83
N ILE A 279 0.35 11.49 9.71
CA ILE A 279 1.09 12.74 9.51
C ILE A 279 2.57 12.48 9.79
N ARG A 280 3.42 12.70 8.78
CA ARG A 280 4.87 12.60 8.91
C ARG A 280 5.43 13.89 9.50
N ARG A 281 6.09 13.78 10.65
CA ARG A 281 6.83 14.85 11.31
C ARG A 281 8.31 14.47 11.34
N ARG A 282 9.16 15.19 10.59
CA ARG A 282 10.61 14.96 10.59
C ARG A 282 11.19 15.11 11.99
N ALA A 283 12.29 14.41 12.27
CA ALA A 283 13.04 14.60 13.51
C ALA A 283 13.42 16.08 13.70
N GLY A 284 13.18 16.62 14.90
CA GLY A 284 13.47 18.01 15.22
C GLY A 284 12.61 19.06 14.51
N ALA A 285 11.52 18.67 13.84
CA ALA A 285 10.63 19.63 13.19
C ALA A 285 10.07 20.66 14.21
N PRO A 286 10.06 21.97 13.89
CA PRO A 286 9.50 22.99 14.78
C PRO A 286 7.98 22.80 14.92
N ALA A 287 7.37 23.44 15.91
CA ALA A 287 5.91 23.48 16.03
C ALA A 287 5.28 23.98 14.71
N ALA A 288 4.10 23.48 14.38
CA ALA A 288 3.36 23.83 13.16
C ALA A 288 1.97 24.32 13.52
N ALA A 289 1.53 25.41 12.92
CA ALA A 289 0.21 25.98 13.10
C ALA A 289 -0.86 25.23 12.29
N ALA A 290 -2.13 25.44 12.64
CA ALA A 290 -3.23 25.01 11.78
C ALA A 290 -3.14 25.70 10.40
N GLY A 291 -3.56 24.98 9.36
CA GLY A 291 -3.49 25.41 7.96
C GLY A 291 -2.14 25.12 7.28
N GLU A 292 -1.08 24.81 8.03
CA GLU A 292 0.23 24.51 7.45
C GLU A 292 0.24 23.20 6.66
N PRO A 293 1.00 23.13 5.54
CA PRO A 293 1.11 21.93 4.73
C PRO A 293 1.91 20.84 5.46
N VAL A 294 1.42 19.61 5.37
CA VAL A 294 2.07 18.41 5.92
C VAL A 294 2.06 17.27 4.92
N ARG A 295 3.09 16.42 5.00
CA ARG A 295 3.16 15.18 4.23
C ARG A 295 2.51 14.07 5.03
N CYS A 296 1.60 13.33 4.41
CA CYS A 296 0.86 12.26 5.05
C CYS A 296 0.92 10.97 4.24
N LEU A 297 0.98 9.83 4.92
CA LEU A 297 0.59 8.55 4.32
C LEU A 297 -0.91 8.35 4.53
N LEU A 298 -1.61 7.80 3.54
CA LEU A 298 -3.00 7.38 3.68
C LEU A 298 -3.04 5.86 3.89
N TRP A 299 -4.02 5.35 4.64
CA TRP A 299 -4.19 3.90 4.79
C TRP A 299 -4.58 3.21 3.48
#